data_AF-A0A6F9A2G2-F1
#
_entry.id   AF-A0A6F9A2G2-F1
#
_cell.length_a   1.000
_cell.length_b   1.000
_cell.length_c   1.000
_cell.angle_alpha   90.00
_cell.angle_beta   90.00
_cell.angle_gamma   90.00
#
_symmetry.space_group_name_H-M   'P 1'
#
loop_
_entity.id
_entity.type
_entity.pdbx_description
1 polymer ?
#
loop_
_entity_poly.entity_id
_entity_poly.type
_entity_poly.pdbx_seq_one_letter_code
_entity_poly.pdbx_strand_id
1 'polypeptide(L)' 'MPGITKYNLVDDAQDLRIPMHNEAAFHHGVCFEAKYIGSLEVGRPNSRMEIVAAMRRIRVRHLNNNFINYLVICGP' A
#
# COMPACT_ATOMS: atom_id res chain seq x y z
N MET A 1 -7.88 12.04 18.85
CA MET A 1 -7.95 10.57 18.94
C MET A 1 -7.73 10.05 17.54
N PRO A 2 -6.80 9.12 17.25
CA PRO A 2 -6.82 8.48 15.95
C PRO A 2 -8.02 7.52 15.97
N GLY A 3 -9.19 8.05 15.63
CA GLY A 3 -10.39 7.24 15.43
C GLY A 3 -10.10 6.25 14.31
N ILE A 4 -10.65 5.04 14.42
CA ILE A 4 -10.58 4.05 13.35
C ILE A 4 -11.23 4.68 12.11
N THR A 5 -10.41 5.10 11.15
CA THR A 5 -10.88 5.59 9.86
C THR A 5 -11.05 4.42 8.92
N LYS A 6 -11.76 4.62 7.80
CA LYS A 6 -11.86 3.64 6.71
C LYS A 6 -10.49 3.19 6.13
N TYR A 7 -9.41 3.91 6.45
CA TYR A 7 -8.05 3.63 6.01
C TYR A 7 -7.15 3.03 7.10
N ASN A 8 -7.48 3.21 8.39
CA ASN A 8 -6.71 2.71 9.53
C ASN A 8 -7.28 1.38 10.05
N LEU A 9 -7.32 0.36 9.19
CA LEU A 9 -7.96 -0.93 9.46
C LEU A 9 -7.02 -1.98 10.05
N VAL A 10 -5.72 -1.71 10.07
CA VAL A 10 -4.68 -2.62 10.58
C VAL A 10 -3.98 -1.94 11.73
N ASP A 11 -3.64 -2.71 12.76
CA ASP A 11 -2.85 -2.22 13.89
C ASP A 11 -1.40 -1.96 13.45
N ASP A 12 -1.06 -0.69 13.32
CA ASP A 12 0.28 -0.20 12.97
C ASP A 12 1.07 0.29 14.20
N ALA A 13 0.65 -0.04 15.44
CA ALA A 13 1.33 0.42 16.67
C ALA A 13 2.81 0.05 16.75
N GLN A 14 3.24 -0.99 16.04
CA GLN A 14 4.64 -1.42 15.95
C GLN A 14 5.43 -0.72 14.83
N ASP A 15 4.78 0.09 13.99
CA ASP A 15 5.43 0.85 12.93
C ASP A 15 5.93 2.20 13.45
N LEU A 16 7.24 2.28 13.71
CA LEU A 16 7.89 3.48 14.24
C LEU A 16 8.20 4.53 13.16
N ARG A 17 7.78 4.30 11.91
CA ARG A 17 8.11 5.23 10.81
C ARG A 17 7.32 6.53 10.95
N ILE A 18 8.04 7.64 10.87
CA ILE A 18 7.46 8.98 10.86
C ILE A 18 6.86 9.23 9.47
N PRO A 19 5.63 9.78 9.36
CA PRO A 19 5.06 10.17 8.08
C PRO A 19 6.02 11.11 7.31
N MET A 20 6.41 10.71 6.10
CA MET A 20 7.36 11.50 5.28
C MET A 20 6.70 12.71 4.61
N HIS A 21 5.38 12.70 4.47
CA HIS A 21 4.59 13.79 3.89
C HIS A 21 3.62 14.33 4.93
N ASN A 22 3.35 15.63 4.87
CA ASN A 22 2.38 16.27 5.76
C ASN A 22 0.94 15.86 5.38
N GLU A 23 -0.02 16.07 6.29
CA GLU A 23 -1.43 15.71 6.04
C GLU A 23 -2.01 16.45 4.84
N ALA A 24 -1.61 17.71 4.60
CA ALA A 24 -2.05 18.45 3.43
C ALA A 24 -1.66 17.75 2.12
N ALA A 25 -0.42 17.28 1.99
CA ALA A 25 0.02 16.52 0.82
C ALA A 25 -0.71 15.18 0.70
N PHE A 26 -1.03 14.52 1.82
CA PHE A 26 -1.86 13.31 1.80
C PHE A 26 -3.25 13.59 1.19
N HIS A 27 -3.90 14.70 1.57
CA HIS A 27 -5.20 15.09 1.04
C HIS A 27 -5.19 15.52 -0.43
N HIS A 28 -4.11 16.12 -0.92
CA HIS A 28 -3.99 16.53 -2.33
C HIS A 28 -3.44 15.41 -3.22
N GLY A 29 -2.99 14.30 -2.64
CA GLY A 29 -2.32 13.20 -3.33
C GLY A 29 -0.80 13.33 -3.31
N VAL A 30 -0.13 12.18 -3.19
CA VAL A 30 1.33 12.07 -3.16
C VAL A 30 1.81 11.27 -4.36
N CYS A 31 2.74 11.83 -5.14
CA CYS A 31 3.36 11.15 -6.27
C CYS A 31 4.65 10.44 -5.86
N PHE A 32 4.85 9.22 -6.35
CA PHE A 32 6.08 8.45 -6.14
C PHE A 32 6.41 7.61 -7.38
N GLU A 33 7.70 7.32 -7.59
CA GLU A 33 8.14 6.44 -8.67
C GLU A 33 7.96 4.97 -8.24
N ALA A 34 7.13 4.22 -8.97
CA ALA A 34 6.88 2.81 -8.69
C ALA A 34 6.63 1.98 -9.95
N LYS A 35 7.04 0.71 -9.90
CA LYS A 35 6.74 -0.31 -10.91
C LYS A 35 5.50 -1.09 -10.51
N TYR A 36 4.50 -1.14 -11.40
CA TYR A 36 3.39 -2.06 -11.25
C TYR A 36 3.85 -3.52 -11.43
N ILE A 37 3.69 -4.33 -10.38
CA ILE A 37 4.07 -5.75 -10.35
C ILE A 37 2.87 -6.71 -10.51
N GLY A 38 1.65 -6.20 -10.67
CA GLY A 38 0.44 -7.02 -10.79
C GLY A 38 -0.56 -6.83 -9.65
N SER A 39 -1.70 -7.49 -9.81
CA SER A 39 -2.83 -7.45 -8.87
C SER A 39 -3.23 -8.87 -8.47
N LEU A 40 -3.82 -8.98 -7.27
CA LEU A 40 -4.37 -10.21 -6.74
C LEU A 40 -5.61 -9.85 -5.93
N GLU A 41 -6.72 -10.52 -6.20
CA GLU A 41 -7.90 -10.41 -5.35
C GLU A 41 -7.61 -11.05 -3.99
N VAL A 42 -7.88 -10.29 -2.92
CA VAL A 42 -7.71 -10.71 -1.53
C VAL A 42 -8.92 -10.28 -0.72
N GLY A 43 -9.25 -11.05 0.31
CA GLY A 43 -10.23 -10.61 1.32
C GLY A 43 -9.72 -9.37 2.07
N ARG A 44 -10.62 -8.67 2.77
CA ARG A 44 -10.26 -7.47 3.55
C ARG A 44 -9.22 -7.85 4.61
N PRO A 45 -7.99 -7.30 4.57
CA PRO A 45 -6.93 -7.69 5.47
C PRO A 45 -7.20 -7.17 6.89
N ASN A 46 -6.87 -7.99 7.89
CA ASN A 46 -6.94 -7.59 9.31
C ASN A 46 -5.55 -7.45 9.95
N SER A 47 -4.50 -7.87 9.24
CA SER A 47 -3.12 -7.84 9.75
C SER A 47 -2.11 -7.41 8.69
N ARG A 48 -1.01 -6.79 9.13
CA ARG A 48 0.14 -6.45 8.27
C ARG A 48 0.72 -7.69 7.59
N MET A 49 0.71 -8.83 8.28
CA MET A 49 1.20 -10.10 7.74
C MET A 49 0.40 -10.56 6.53
N GLU A 50 -0.92 -10.38 6.51
CA GLU A 50 -1.76 -10.69 5.35
C GLU A 50 -1.41 -9.79 4.15
N ILE A 51 -1.17 -8.50 4.39
CA ILE A 51 -0.73 -7.56 3.34
C ILE A 51 0.61 -8.00 2.75
N VAL A 52 1.60 -8.30 3.60
CA VAL A 52 2.93 -8.74 3.17
C VAL A 52 2.85 -10.08 2.41
N ALA A 53 2.02 -11.03 2.88
CA ALA A 53 1.81 -12.30 2.22
C ALA A 53 1.20 -12.12 0.81
N ALA A 54 0.21 -11.25 0.66
CA ALA A 54 -0.38 -10.92 -0.64
C ALA A 54 0.64 -10.30 -1.60
N MET A 55 1.42 -9.31 -1.13
CA MET A 55 2.48 -8.68 -1.92
C MET A 55 3.55 -9.69 -2.37
N ARG A 56 3.93 -10.63 -1.50
CA ARG A 56 4.86 -11.72 -1.86
C ARG A 56 4.29 -12.64 -2.94
N ARG A 57 3.00 -13.00 -2.89
CA ARG A 57 2.35 -13.82 -3.93
C ARG A 57 2.34 -13.12 -5.29
N ILE A 58 2.03 -11.83 -5.32
CA ILE A 58 2.09 -11.02 -6.55
C ILE A 58 3.52 -11.00 -7.09
N ARG A 59 4.52 -10.72 -6.24
CA ARG A 59 5.92 -10.65 -6.66
C ARG A 59 6.44 -11.99 -7.21
N VAL A 60 6.14 -13.11 -6.55
CA VAL A 60 6.55 -14.45 -7.04
C VAL A 60 5.94 -14.75 -8.40
N ARG A 61 4.65 -14.40 -8.60
CA ARG A 61 3.99 -14.54 -9.91
C ARG A 61 4.63 -13.66 -10.99
N HIS A 62 5.08 -12.46 -10.64
CA HIS A 62 5.58 -11.46 -11.60
C HIS A 62 7.09 -11.55 -11.91
N LEU A 63 7.89 -12.23 -11.08
CA LEU A 63 9.30 -12.52 -11.40
C LEU A 63 9.48 -13.24 -12.77
N ASN A 64 8.39 -13.76 -13.34
CA ASN A 64 8.36 -14.40 -14.66
C ASN A 64 8.05 -13.46 -15.84
N ASN A 65 7.70 -12.18 -15.66
CA ASN A 65 7.37 -11.28 -16.78
C ASN A 65 7.83 -9.83 -16.54
N ASN A 66 8.69 -9.32 -17.42
CA ASN A 66 9.27 -7.97 -17.34
C ASN A 66 8.50 -6.94 -18.21
N PHE A 67 7.57 -6.18 -17.62
CA PHE A 67 7.08 -4.93 -18.24
C PHE A 67 6.87 -3.84 -17.18
N ILE A 68 7.17 -2.58 -17.54
CA ILE A 68 7.11 -1.40 -16.67
C ILE A 68 5.88 -0.58 -17.01
N ASN A 69 5.05 -0.28 -16.01
CA ASN A 69 4.03 0.78 -16.06
C ASN A 69 3.91 1.44 -14.67
N TYR A 70 3.67 2.74 -14.68
CA TYR A 70 3.61 3.63 -13.51
C TYR A 70 2.28 3.44 -12.74
N LEU A 71 2.34 3.25 -11.43
CA LEU A 71 1.16 3.22 -10.55
C LEU A 71 0.96 4.61 -9.93
N VAL A 72 -0.04 5.35 -10.42
CA VAL A 72 -0.49 6.61 -9.82
C VAL A 72 -1.55 6.29 -8.75
N ILE A 73 -1.24 6.46 -7.47
CA ILE A 73 -2.25 6.43 -6.41
C ILE A 73 -2.68 7.87 -6.15
N CYS A 74 -3.57 8.40 -6.99
CA CYS A 74 -4.34 9.61 -6.66
C CYS A 74 -5.54 9.18 -5.80
N GLY A 75 -5.51 9.54 -4.52
CA GLY A 75 -6.71 9.51 -3.68
C GLY A 75 -7.49 10.82 -3.81
N PRO A 76 -8.83 10.79 -3.68
CA PRO A 76 -9.66 11.99 -3.48
C PRO A 76 -9.56 12.55 -2.06
#